data_AF-A0A7H8S6B2-F1
#
_entry.id   AF-A0A7H8S6B2-F1
#
_cell.length_a   1.000
_cell.length_b   1.000
_cell.length_c   1.000
_cell.angle_alpha   90.00
_cell.angle_beta   90.00
_cell.angle_gamma   90.00
#
_symmetry.space_group_name_H-M   'P 1'
#
loop_
_entity.id
_entity.type
_entity.pdbx_description
1 polymer ?
#
loop_
_entity_poly.entity_id
_entity_poly.type
_entity_poly.pdbx_seq_one_letter_code
_entity_poly.pdbx_strand_id
1 'polypeptide(L)'
;MDKNQQAIELMKEQKYEEAAQLFNDIIEANPQDPVGYINFGNLLLHINDDERAERFYNRAIELDQNAATAYYGLGNLFYEKQDFSNAQQNFLKAIEIGLEEADVFYLLGMTFFHQEEYKLAIPYLMRATELDPEDTEYLFQYGLSLAQSEHINDAKPIFQHVLELDERHSDAYYNLGVIALYEEELQTALDHFNQTLEVQPEHVLAANAKKQIMQVMNNTDM
;
A
#
# COMPACT_ATOMS: atom_id res chain seq x y z
N MET A 1 -30.31 -5.11 14.86
CA MET A 1 -28.96 -4.67 14.45
C MET A 1 -28.24 -5.92 14.02
N ASP A 2 -27.62 -5.93 12.85
CA ASP A 2 -26.84 -7.07 12.39
C ASP A 2 -25.72 -7.35 13.41
N LYS A 3 -25.63 -8.59 13.90
CA LYS A 3 -24.62 -8.97 14.91
C LYS A 3 -23.21 -8.74 14.38
N ASN A 4 -22.98 -8.93 13.07
CA ASN A 4 -21.69 -8.61 12.45
C ASN A 4 -21.37 -7.12 12.58
N GLN A 5 -22.31 -6.24 12.19
CA GLN A 5 -22.12 -4.80 12.32
C GLN A 5 -21.84 -4.38 13.76
N GLN A 6 -22.53 -4.98 14.74
CA GLN A 6 -22.28 -4.70 16.15
C GLN A 6 -20.89 -5.14 16.59
N ALA A 7 -20.44 -6.33 16.19
CA ALA A 7 -19.10 -6.82 16.51
C ALA A 7 -18.01 -5.94 15.87
N ILE A 8 -18.19 -5.52 14.61
CA ILE A 8 -17.29 -4.58 13.92
C ILE A 8 -17.23 -3.23 14.66
N GLU A 9 -18.36 -2.73 15.15
CA GLU A 9 -18.37 -1.48 15.92
C GLU A 9 -17.61 -1.62 17.25
N LEU A 10 -17.77 -2.75 17.94
CA LEU A 10 -16.99 -3.04 19.15
C LEU A 10 -15.48 -3.11 18.86
N MET A 11 -15.07 -3.62 17.70
CA MET A 11 -13.66 -3.58 17.28
C MET A 11 -13.16 -2.14 17.16
N LYS A 12 -13.94 -1.25 16.52
CA LYS A 12 -13.58 0.17 16.40
C LYS A 12 -13.50 0.87 17.76
N GLU A 13 -14.34 0.47 18.70
CA GLU A 13 -14.31 0.93 20.10
C GLU A 13 -13.21 0.26 20.95
N GLN A 14 -12.37 -0.59 20.37
CA GLN A 14 -11.31 -1.37 21.05
C GLN A 14 -11.84 -2.34 22.12
N LYS A 15 -13.13 -2.70 22.07
CA LYS A 15 -13.78 -3.68 22.96
C LYS A 15 -13.63 -5.10 22.40
N TYR A 16 -12.37 -5.54 22.28
CA TYR A 16 -12.01 -6.75 21.57
C TYR A 16 -12.60 -8.04 22.17
N GLU A 17 -12.70 -8.12 23.49
CA GLU A 17 -13.29 -9.29 24.17
C GLU A 17 -14.79 -9.42 23.86
N GLU A 18 -15.52 -8.30 23.89
CA GLU A 18 -16.95 -8.27 23.54
C GLU A 18 -17.17 -8.58 22.05
N ALA A 19 -16.30 -8.04 21.17
CA ALA A 19 -16.30 -8.36 19.74
C ALA A 19 -16.04 -9.86 19.50
N ALA A 20 -15.04 -10.44 20.17
CA ALA A 20 -14.71 -11.86 20.07
C ALA A 20 -15.88 -12.75 20.50
N GLN A 21 -16.58 -12.39 21.59
CA GLN A 21 -17.77 -13.12 22.02
C GLN A 21 -18.88 -13.05 20.97
N LEU A 22 -19.14 -11.88 20.38
CA LEU A 22 -20.15 -11.76 19.33
C LEU A 22 -19.78 -12.55 18.07
N PHE A 23 -18.52 -12.54 17.64
CA PHE A 23 -18.10 -13.35 16.50
C PHE A 23 -18.21 -14.85 16.79
N ASN A 24 -17.90 -15.28 18.02
CA ASN A 24 -18.14 -16.66 18.42
C ASN A 24 -19.63 -17.02 18.34
N ASP A 25 -20.52 -16.19 18.88
CA ASP A 25 -21.98 -16.39 18.79
C ASP A 25 -22.48 -16.44 17.34
N ILE A 26 -21.88 -15.66 16.42
CA ILE A 26 -22.22 -15.65 14.99
C ILE A 26 -21.83 -16.98 14.35
N ILE A 27 -20.61 -17.47 14.63
CA ILE A 27 -20.12 -18.76 14.13
C ILE A 27 -20.96 -19.91 14.70
N GLU A 28 -21.31 -19.88 15.99
CA GLU A 28 -22.15 -20.92 16.61
C GLU A 28 -23.55 -20.97 15.99
N ALA A 29 -24.12 -19.82 15.65
CA ALA A 29 -25.42 -19.75 14.99
C ALA A 29 -25.38 -20.30 13.56
N ASN A 30 -24.31 -20.01 12.80
CA ASN A 30 -24.15 -20.41 11.41
C ASN A 30 -22.73 -20.98 11.13
N PRO A 31 -22.40 -22.20 11.59
CA PRO A 31 -21.02 -22.72 11.56
C PRO A 31 -20.49 -23.09 10.18
N GLN A 32 -21.35 -23.03 9.15
CA GLN A 32 -21.00 -23.28 7.74
C GLN A 32 -20.90 -21.99 6.93
N ASP A 33 -21.18 -20.82 7.54
CA ASP A 33 -21.04 -19.53 6.88
C ASP A 33 -19.59 -19.02 7.02
N PRO A 34 -18.84 -18.85 5.91
CA PRO A 34 -17.45 -18.38 5.97
C PRO A 34 -17.31 -16.97 6.54
N VAL A 35 -18.34 -16.12 6.45
CA VAL A 35 -18.28 -14.70 6.85
C VAL A 35 -17.95 -14.54 8.33
N GLY A 36 -18.52 -15.39 9.20
CA GLY A 36 -18.23 -15.36 10.63
C GLY A 36 -16.75 -15.64 10.95
N TYR A 37 -16.15 -16.59 10.22
CA TYR A 37 -14.74 -16.94 10.39
C TYR A 37 -13.82 -15.85 9.84
N ILE A 38 -14.16 -15.24 8.69
CA ILE A 38 -13.40 -14.10 8.12
C ILE A 38 -13.36 -12.95 9.12
N ASN A 39 -14.52 -12.55 9.66
CA ASN A 39 -14.60 -11.42 10.57
C ASN A 39 -13.85 -11.67 11.89
N PHE A 40 -13.91 -12.91 12.41
CA PHE A 40 -13.10 -13.27 13.58
C PHE A 40 -11.60 -13.28 13.24
N GLY A 41 -11.21 -13.79 12.07
CA GLY A 41 -9.84 -13.70 11.56
C GLY A 41 -9.34 -12.25 11.54
N ASN A 42 -10.14 -11.31 11.04
CA ASN A 42 -9.82 -9.88 11.03
C ASN A 42 -9.62 -9.30 12.43
N LEU A 43 -10.47 -9.67 13.40
CA LEU A 43 -10.28 -9.28 14.80
C LEU A 43 -8.97 -9.80 15.36
N LEU A 44 -8.66 -11.08 15.12
CA LEU A 44 -7.44 -11.72 15.61
C LEU A 44 -6.19 -11.08 15.02
N LEU A 45 -6.20 -10.79 13.72
CA LEU A 45 -5.11 -10.06 13.05
C LEU A 45 -4.92 -8.68 13.68
N HIS A 46 -6.01 -7.94 13.93
CA HIS A 46 -5.95 -6.62 14.55
C HIS A 46 -5.33 -6.61 15.97
N ILE A 47 -5.45 -7.71 16.72
CA ILE A 47 -4.82 -7.87 18.03
C ILE A 47 -3.48 -8.62 17.99
N ASN A 48 -2.90 -8.79 16.80
CA ASN A 48 -1.63 -9.50 16.54
C ASN A 48 -1.64 -10.97 16.98
N ASP A 49 -2.79 -11.64 16.91
CA ASP A 49 -2.90 -13.08 17.09
C ASP A 49 -2.89 -13.80 15.74
N ASP A 50 -1.74 -13.74 15.10
CA ASP A 50 -1.55 -14.21 13.73
C ASP A 50 -1.84 -15.70 13.55
N GLU A 51 -1.44 -16.53 14.52
CA GLU A 51 -1.64 -17.98 14.42
C GLU A 51 -3.13 -18.34 14.40
N ARG A 52 -3.93 -17.71 15.26
CA ARG A 52 -5.38 -17.95 15.24
C ARG A 52 -6.01 -17.29 14.01
N ALA A 53 -5.62 -16.07 13.64
CA ALA A 53 -6.14 -15.41 12.44
C ALA A 53 -6.00 -16.30 11.20
N GLU A 54 -4.80 -16.87 10.98
CA GLU A 54 -4.53 -17.79 9.88
C GLU A 54 -5.44 -19.02 9.89
N ARG A 55 -5.68 -19.62 11.07
CA ARG A 55 -6.60 -20.77 11.20
C ARG A 55 -8.03 -20.41 10.86
N PHE A 56 -8.50 -19.22 11.25
CA PHE A 56 -9.86 -18.76 10.96
C PHE A 56 -10.05 -18.45 9.47
N TYR A 57 -9.07 -17.81 8.81
CA TYR A 57 -9.13 -17.60 7.37
C TYR A 57 -9.09 -18.92 6.58
N ASN A 58 -8.19 -19.84 6.95
CA ASN A 58 -8.14 -21.17 6.33
C ASN A 58 -9.48 -21.91 6.51
N ARG A 59 -10.11 -21.79 7.69
CA ARG A 59 -11.42 -22.37 7.93
C ARG A 59 -12.51 -21.76 7.05
N ALA A 60 -12.47 -20.46 6.80
CA ALA A 60 -13.39 -19.81 5.85
C ALA A 60 -13.19 -20.35 4.42
N ILE A 61 -11.94 -20.53 3.98
CA ILE A 61 -11.59 -21.08 2.66
C ILE A 61 -12.02 -22.55 2.51
N GLU A 62 -11.92 -23.35 3.57
CA GLU A 62 -12.43 -24.73 3.59
C GLU A 62 -13.95 -24.79 3.40
N LEU A 63 -14.67 -23.82 3.96
CA LEU A 63 -16.14 -23.73 3.85
C LEU A 63 -16.57 -23.20 2.48
N ASP A 64 -15.85 -22.21 1.95
CA ASP A 64 -16.07 -21.65 0.62
C ASP A 64 -14.75 -21.27 -0.05
N GLN A 65 -14.39 -22.03 -1.08
CA GLN A 65 -13.17 -21.79 -1.87
C GLN A 65 -13.21 -20.48 -2.67
N ASN A 66 -14.38 -19.84 -2.78
CA ASN A 66 -14.59 -18.53 -3.41
C ASN A 66 -14.72 -17.40 -2.37
N ALA A 67 -14.32 -17.63 -1.11
CA ALA A 67 -14.27 -16.58 -0.09
C ALA A 67 -13.09 -15.62 -0.34
N ALA A 68 -13.22 -14.72 -1.31
CA ALA A 68 -12.14 -13.82 -1.74
C ALA A 68 -11.55 -12.97 -0.59
N THR A 69 -12.40 -12.53 0.34
CA THR A 69 -12.00 -11.77 1.54
C THR A 69 -11.15 -12.59 2.52
N ALA A 70 -11.31 -13.91 2.57
CA ALA A 70 -10.46 -14.79 3.38
C ALA A 70 -9.05 -14.89 2.79
N TYR A 71 -8.93 -15.01 1.47
CA TYR A 71 -7.63 -14.96 0.79
C TYR A 71 -6.99 -13.58 0.95
N TYR A 72 -7.74 -12.49 0.83
CA TYR A 72 -7.21 -11.15 1.12
C TYR A 72 -6.68 -11.04 2.56
N GLY A 73 -7.42 -11.55 3.55
CA GLY A 73 -6.98 -11.60 4.94
C GLY A 73 -5.69 -12.40 5.16
N LEU A 74 -5.54 -13.57 4.53
CA LEU A 74 -4.28 -14.32 4.52
C LEU A 74 -3.15 -13.55 3.83
N GLY A 75 -3.45 -12.91 2.69
CA GLY A 75 -2.50 -12.08 1.97
C GLY A 75 -1.93 -10.99 2.86
N ASN A 76 -2.79 -10.28 3.57
CA ASN A 76 -2.41 -9.24 4.52
C ASN A 76 -1.57 -9.79 5.68
N LEU A 77 -2.01 -10.89 6.30
CA LEU A 77 -1.24 -11.58 7.34
C LEU A 77 0.19 -11.94 6.90
N PHE A 78 0.35 -12.49 5.69
CA PHE A 78 1.67 -12.83 5.17
C PHE A 78 2.49 -11.60 4.77
N TYR A 79 1.85 -10.54 4.28
CA TYR A 79 2.50 -9.27 3.96
C TYR A 79 3.11 -8.63 5.20
N GLU A 80 2.36 -8.55 6.31
CA GLU A 80 2.86 -8.04 7.60
C GLU A 80 4.03 -8.86 8.16
N LYS A 81 4.02 -10.17 7.91
CA LYS A 81 5.13 -11.08 8.24
C LYS A 81 6.32 -10.99 7.28
N GLN A 82 6.25 -10.14 6.25
CA GLN A 82 7.22 -10.02 5.16
C GLN A 82 7.41 -11.32 4.36
N ASP A 83 6.44 -12.24 4.42
CA ASP A 83 6.38 -13.42 3.56
C ASP A 83 5.68 -13.05 2.24
N PHE A 84 6.39 -12.28 1.43
CA PHE A 84 5.86 -11.73 0.18
C PHE A 84 5.47 -12.83 -0.82
N SER A 85 6.08 -14.02 -0.74
CA SER A 85 5.70 -15.15 -1.61
C SER A 85 4.30 -15.66 -1.29
N ASN A 86 3.97 -15.87 -0.01
CA ASN A 86 2.63 -16.30 0.38
C ASN A 86 1.60 -15.17 0.26
N ALA A 87 1.99 -13.92 0.53
CA ALA A 87 1.15 -12.75 0.31
C ALA A 87 0.70 -12.66 -1.15
N GLN A 88 1.65 -12.74 -2.09
CA GLN A 88 1.40 -12.68 -3.54
C GLN A 88 0.38 -13.73 -3.98
N GLN A 89 0.55 -14.99 -3.55
CA GLN A 89 -0.35 -16.09 -3.92
C GLN A 89 -1.79 -15.82 -3.45
N ASN A 90 -1.95 -15.35 -2.23
CA ASN A 90 -3.25 -15.11 -1.62
C ASN A 90 -3.95 -13.87 -2.22
N PHE A 91 -3.24 -12.76 -2.43
CA PHE A 91 -3.80 -11.59 -3.10
C PHE A 91 -4.21 -11.87 -4.54
N LEU A 92 -3.37 -12.58 -5.31
CA LEU A 92 -3.74 -13.01 -6.67
C LEU A 92 -4.99 -13.88 -6.65
N LYS A 93 -5.14 -14.77 -5.66
CA LYS A 93 -6.32 -15.62 -5.55
C LYS A 93 -7.57 -14.81 -5.22
N ALA A 94 -7.48 -13.83 -4.33
CA ALA A 94 -8.59 -12.93 -4.00
C ALA A 94 -9.07 -12.16 -5.25
N ILE A 95 -8.14 -11.62 -6.05
CA ILE A 95 -8.45 -10.93 -7.31
C ILE A 95 -9.05 -11.90 -8.35
N GLU A 96 -8.50 -13.12 -8.50
CA GLU A 96 -9.02 -14.13 -9.43
C GLU A 96 -10.49 -14.48 -9.15
N ILE A 97 -10.88 -14.52 -7.88
CA ILE A 97 -12.26 -14.80 -7.45
C ILE A 97 -13.18 -13.59 -7.66
N GLY A 98 -12.62 -12.38 -7.81
CA GLY A 98 -13.35 -11.16 -8.14
C GLY A 98 -13.36 -10.09 -7.04
N LEU A 99 -12.42 -10.12 -6.08
CA LEU A 99 -12.25 -9.00 -5.15
C LEU A 99 -11.67 -7.79 -5.90
N GLU A 100 -12.48 -6.74 -6.02
CA GLU A 100 -12.19 -5.55 -6.81
C GLU A 100 -12.16 -4.30 -5.90
N GLU A 101 -11.20 -4.28 -4.97
CA GLU A 101 -11.01 -3.19 -4.00
C GLU A 101 -9.60 -2.60 -4.17
N ALA A 102 -9.44 -1.28 -4.05
CA ALA A 102 -8.16 -0.62 -4.29
C ALA A 102 -7.02 -1.23 -3.44
N ASP A 103 -7.29 -1.51 -2.17
CA ASP A 103 -6.33 -2.04 -1.19
C ASP A 103 -5.72 -3.38 -1.59
N VAL A 104 -6.49 -4.30 -2.20
CA VAL A 104 -5.92 -5.60 -2.62
C VAL A 104 -4.96 -5.44 -3.79
N PHE A 105 -5.26 -4.53 -4.71
CA PHE A 105 -4.37 -4.20 -5.82
C PHE A 105 -3.13 -3.45 -5.33
N TYR A 106 -3.29 -2.50 -4.39
CA TYR A 106 -2.20 -1.79 -3.77
C TYR A 106 -1.25 -2.75 -3.05
N LEU A 107 -1.75 -3.60 -2.15
CA LEU A 107 -0.93 -4.53 -1.38
C LEU A 107 -0.25 -5.58 -2.26
N LEU A 108 -0.90 -6.05 -3.34
CA LEU A 108 -0.23 -6.90 -4.32
C LEU A 108 0.87 -6.16 -5.08
N GLY A 109 0.62 -4.91 -5.48
CA GLY A 109 1.61 -4.02 -6.07
C GLY A 109 2.83 -3.84 -5.17
N MET A 110 2.60 -3.52 -3.90
CA MET A 110 3.64 -3.39 -2.87
C MET A 110 4.36 -4.71 -2.60
N THR A 111 3.65 -5.85 -2.68
CA THR A 111 4.27 -7.18 -2.56
C THR A 111 5.32 -7.38 -3.66
N PHE A 112 4.99 -7.07 -4.92
CA PHE A 112 5.96 -7.11 -6.01
C PHE A 112 7.08 -6.08 -5.85
N PHE A 113 6.76 -4.88 -5.35
CA PHE A 113 7.74 -3.84 -5.09
C PHE A 113 8.81 -4.30 -4.07
N HIS A 114 8.40 -4.92 -2.96
CA HIS A 114 9.32 -5.46 -1.96
C HIS A 114 10.12 -6.68 -2.44
N GLN A 115 9.63 -7.37 -3.47
CA GLN A 115 10.38 -8.40 -4.18
C GLN A 115 11.35 -7.83 -5.24
N GLU A 116 11.44 -6.50 -5.35
CA GLU A 116 12.20 -5.77 -6.38
C GLU A 116 11.69 -6.02 -7.82
N GLU A 117 10.48 -6.56 -7.95
CA GLU A 117 9.80 -6.84 -9.22
C GLU A 117 8.98 -5.62 -9.67
N TYR A 118 9.63 -4.45 -9.73
CA TYR A 118 8.97 -3.14 -9.94
C TYR A 118 8.08 -3.11 -11.18
N LYS A 119 8.50 -3.77 -12.26
CA LYS A 119 7.73 -3.83 -13.50
C LYS A 119 6.42 -4.62 -13.35
N LEU A 120 6.41 -5.65 -12.50
CA LEU A 120 5.22 -6.43 -12.20
C LEU A 120 4.29 -5.70 -11.23
N ALA A 121 4.82 -4.78 -10.39
CA ALA A 121 4.03 -3.96 -9.49
C ALA A 121 3.13 -2.94 -10.23
N ILE A 122 3.65 -2.35 -11.32
CA ILE A 122 2.99 -1.29 -12.13
C ILE A 122 1.50 -1.55 -12.41
N PRO A 123 1.07 -2.67 -13.04
CA PRO A 123 -0.34 -2.85 -13.38
C PRO A 123 -1.26 -2.92 -12.16
N TYR A 124 -0.77 -3.43 -11.02
CA TYR A 124 -1.57 -3.52 -9.80
C TYR A 124 -1.66 -2.17 -9.10
N LEU A 125 -0.56 -1.42 -8.99
CA LEU A 125 -0.59 -0.07 -8.43
C LEU A 125 -1.40 0.89 -9.30
N MET A 126 -1.30 0.78 -10.63
CA MET A 126 -2.16 1.51 -11.56
C MET A 126 -3.64 1.20 -11.29
N ARG A 127 -4.00 -0.09 -11.13
CA ARG A 127 -5.38 -0.47 -10.84
C ARG A 127 -5.87 0.08 -9.49
N ALA A 128 -5.02 0.15 -8.47
CA ALA A 128 -5.35 0.79 -7.20
C ALA A 128 -5.68 2.28 -7.40
N THR A 129 -4.87 3.02 -8.18
CA THR A 129 -5.13 4.45 -8.49
C THR A 129 -6.36 4.67 -9.38
N GLU A 130 -6.77 3.70 -10.19
CA GLU A 130 -8.01 3.79 -10.97
C GLU A 130 -9.26 3.62 -10.09
N LEU A 131 -9.14 2.80 -9.03
CA LEU A 131 -10.22 2.52 -8.08
C LEU A 131 -10.34 3.61 -7.01
N ASP A 132 -9.22 4.18 -6.58
CA ASP A 132 -9.17 5.35 -5.70
C ASP A 132 -8.16 6.39 -6.21
N PRO A 133 -8.61 7.35 -7.05
CA PRO A 133 -7.73 8.33 -7.67
C PRO A 133 -7.32 9.48 -6.75
N GLU A 134 -7.91 9.61 -5.55
CA GLU A 134 -7.57 10.67 -4.60
C GLU A 134 -6.59 10.19 -3.51
N ASP A 135 -6.27 8.90 -3.47
CA ASP A 135 -5.28 8.35 -2.54
C ASP A 135 -3.85 8.66 -3.02
N THR A 136 -3.21 9.58 -2.30
CA THR A 136 -1.86 10.06 -2.60
C THR A 136 -0.79 9.00 -2.42
N GLU A 137 -0.97 8.05 -1.50
CA GLU A 137 -0.03 6.95 -1.29
C GLU A 137 -0.07 5.98 -2.47
N TYR A 138 -1.26 5.66 -3.00
CA TYR A 138 -1.39 4.80 -4.17
C TYR A 138 -0.74 5.42 -5.40
N LEU A 139 -0.99 6.71 -5.63
CA LEU A 139 -0.36 7.48 -6.70
C LEU A 139 1.16 7.54 -6.54
N PHE A 140 1.65 7.81 -5.33
CA PHE A 140 3.08 7.91 -5.07
C PHE A 140 3.79 6.57 -5.32
N GLN A 141 3.27 5.46 -4.81
CA GLN A 141 3.87 4.14 -5.04
C GLN A 141 3.80 3.70 -6.50
N TYR A 142 2.74 4.08 -7.22
CA TYR A 142 2.65 3.87 -8.67
C TYR A 142 3.75 4.64 -9.41
N GLY A 143 3.91 5.94 -9.13
CA GLY A 143 4.97 6.77 -9.68
C GLY A 143 6.37 6.24 -9.35
N LEU A 144 6.57 5.77 -8.13
CA LEU A 144 7.84 5.18 -7.68
C LEU A 144 8.16 3.88 -8.43
N SER A 145 7.17 3.02 -8.65
CA SER A 145 7.34 1.77 -9.40
C SER A 145 7.66 2.00 -10.87
N LEU A 146 7.03 3.02 -11.48
CA LEU A 146 7.38 3.49 -12.82
C LEU A 146 8.83 3.97 -12.88
N ALA A 147 9.24 4.82 -11.93
CA ALA A 147 10.59 5.37 -11.88
C ALA A 147 11.66 4.29 -11.71
N GLN A 148 11.46 3.34 -10.78
CA GLN A 148 12.36 2.20 -10.55
C GLN A 148 12.43 1.23 -11.74
N SER A 149 11.41 1.23 -12.58
CA SER A 149 11.35 0.44 -13.81
C SER A 149 11.81 1.22 -15.05
N GLU A 150 12.49 2.36 -14.86
CA GLU A 150 13.00 3.26 -15.91
C GLU A 150 11.92 3.91 -16.81
N HIS A 151 10.65 3.86 -16.40
CA HIS A 151 9.53 4.54 -17.05
C HIS A 151 9.43 6.01 -16.61
N ILE A 152 10.53 6.75 -16.72
CA ILE A 152 10.69 8.11 -16.15
C ILE A 152 9.66 9.11 -16.72
N ASN A 153 9.39 9.04 -18.04
CA ASN A 153 8.41 9.91 -18.69
C ASN A 153 6.99 9.71 -18.18
N ASP A 154 6.67 8.50 -17.73
CA ASP A 154 5.36 8.15 -17.18
C ASP A 154 5.30 8.48 -15.67
N ALA A 155 6.42 8.36 -14.94
CA ALA A 155 6.48 8.66 -13.51
C ALA A 155 6.32 10.16 -13.18
N LYS A 156 6.94 11.04 -13.99
CA LYS A 156 6.92 12.50 -13.77
C LYS A 156 5.50 13.08 -13.62
N PRO A 157 4.54 12.84 -14.52
CA PRO A 157 3.18 13.36 -14.36
C PRO A 157 2.45 12.77 -13.15
N ILE A 158 2.78 11.54 -12.73
CA ILE A 158 2.18 10.94 -11.52
C ILE A 158 2.65 11.66 -10.26
N PHE A 159 3.95 11.95 -10.12
CA PHE A 159 4.44 12.73 -8.98
C PHE A 159 3.92 14.17 -8.99
N GLN A 160 3.71 14.77 -10.16
CA GLN A 160 3.05 16.07 -10.26
C GLN A 160 1.61 15.99 -9.75
N HIS A 161 0.87 14.92 -10.08
CA HIS A 161 -0.49 14.71 -9.59
C HIS A 161 -0.54 14.49 -8.07
N VAL A 162 0.43 13.76 -7.50
CA VAL A 162 0.58 13.67 -6.03
C VAL A 162 0.67 15.07 -5.41
N LEU A 163 1.46 15.98 -6.01
CA LEU A 163 1.59 17.35 -5.51
C LEU A 163 0.38 18.25 -5.77
N GLU A 164 -0.50 17.91 -6.71
CA GLU A 164 -1.79 18.58 -6.89
C GLU A 164 -2.76 18.25 -5.75
N LEU A 165 -2.67 17.04 -5.19
CA LEU A 165 -3.50 16.55 -4.08
C LEU A 165 -2.89 16.88 -2.71
N ASP A 166 -1.57 16.76 -2.58
CA ASP A 166 -0.79 17.09 -1.38
C ASP A 166 0.44 17.93 -1.74
N GLU A 167 0.29 19.25 -1.66
CA GLU A 167 1.36 20.22 -1.89
C GLU A 167 2.52 20.11 -0.88
N ARG A 168 2.37 19.31 0.18
CA ARG A 168 3.38 19.08 1.22
C ARG A 168 3.98 17.68 1.16
N HIS A 169 3.88 16.98 0.02
CA HIS A 169 4.46 15.66 -0.15
C HIS A 169 5.97 15.73 -0.46
N SER A 170 6.81 15.64 0.58
CA SER A 170 8.28 15.73 0.49
C SER A 170 8.89 14.78 -0.55
N ASP A 171 8.50 13.50 -0.53
CA ASP A 171 9.10 12.49 -1.41
C ASP A 171 8.73 12.68 -2.89
N ALA A 172 7.60 13.31 -3.19
CA ALA A 172 7.20 13.60 -4.57
C ALA A 172 8.06 14.72 -5.14
N TYR A 173 8.32 15.78 -4.36
CA TYR A 173 9.30 16.79 -4.72
C TYR A 173 10.70 16.20 -4.90
N TYR A 174 11.13 15.31 -4.00
CA TYR A 174 12.44 14.68 -4.10
C TYR A 174 12.58 13.89 -5.41
N ASN A 175 11.59 13.04 -5.74
CA ASN A 175 11.62 12.24 -6.95
C ASN A 175 11.55 13.11 -8.22
N LEU A 176 10.77 14.20 -8.24
CA LEU A 176 10.80 15.17 -9.35
C LEU A 176 12.16 15.85 -9.50
N GLY A 177 12.85 16.15 -8.39
CA GLY A 177 14.22 16.67 -8.42
C GLY A 177 15.22 15.66 -9.00
N VAL A 178 15.08 14.37 -8.68
CA VAL A 178 15.89 13.29 -9.24
C VAL A 178 15.61 13.11 -10.74
N ILE A 179 14.35 13.19 -11.16
CA ILE A 179 13.96 13.14 -12.58
C ILE A 179 14.57 14.32 -13.35
N ALA A 180 14.46 15.54 -12.82
CA ALA A 180 15.06 16.72 -13.44
C ALA A 180 16.59 16.62 -13.55
N LEU A 181 17.26 16.00 -12.57
CA LEU A 181 18.69 15.68 -12.67
C LEU A 181 19.00 14.72 -13.82
N TYR A 182 18.19 13.67 -13.99
CA TYR A 182 18.32 12.72 -15.08
C TYR A 182 18.10 13.38 -16.45
N GLU A 183 17.22 14.38 -16.51
CA GLU A 183 16.95 15.21 -17.70
C GLU A 183 17.98 16.35 -17.90
N GLU A 184 19.02 16.42 -17.07
CA GLU A 184 20.06 17.47 -17.06
C GLU A 184 19.53 18.90 -16.80
N GLU A 185 18.32 19.03 -16.24
CA GLU A 185 17.70 20.29 -15.85
C GLU A 185 18.11 20.74 -14.45
N LEU A 186 19.38 21.14 -14.29
CA LEU A 186 19.97 21.45 -12.98
C LEU A 186 19.20 22.49 -12.14
N GLN A 187 18.65 23.52 -12.77
CA GLN A 187 17.88 24.54 -12.06
C GLN A 187 16.54 23.98 -11.56
N THR A 188 15.79 23.27 -12.41
CA THR A 188 14.53 22.61 -12.04
C THR A 188 14.75 21.62 -10.90
N ALA A 189 15.83 20.83 -10.98
CA ALA A 189 16.21 19.90 -9.92
C ALA A 189 16.49 20.62 -8.59
N LEU A 190 17.26 21.71 -8.63
CA LEU A 190 17.57 22.52 -7.45
C LEU A 190 16.30 23.09 -6.81
N ASP A 191 15.34 23.56 -7.61
CA ASP A 191 14.08 24.10 -7.13
C ASP A 191 13.25 23.02 -6.43
N HIS A 192 13.15 21.82 -6.99
CA HIS A 192 12.46 20.69 -6.35
C HIS A 192 13.16 20.22 -5.06
N PHE A 193 14.49 20.16 -5.02
CA PHE A 193 15.21 19.84 -3.77
C PHE A 193 15.06 20.94 -2.71
N ASN A 194 14.92 22.21 -3.11
CA ASN A 194 14.59 23.28 -2.19
C ASN A 194 13.20 23.08 -1.59
N GLN A 195 12.19 22.74 -2.41
CA GLN A 195 10.84 22.44 -1.92
C GLN A 195 10.83 21.21 -0.99
N THR A 196 11.58 20.16 -1.33
CA THR A 196 11.76 19.00 -0.44
C THR A 196 12.27 19.43 0.94
N LEU A 197 13.28 20.29 0.99
CA LEU A 197 13.88 20.77 2.25
C LEU A 197 13.04 21.84 2.97
N GLU A 198 12.12 22.50 2.27
CA GLU A 198 11.14 23.40 2.88
C GLU A 198 10.07 22.60 3.62
N VAL A 199 9.58 21.52 3.01
CA VAL A 199 8.63 20.59 3.61
C VAL A 199 9.28 19.75 4.72
N GLN A 200 10.47 19.21 4.45
CA GLN A 200 11.21 18.31 5.32
C GLN A 200 12.68 18.74 5.44
N PRO A 201 13.01 19.65 6.39
CA PRO A 201 14.35 20.20 6.55
C PRO A 201 15.46 19.17 6.81
N GLU A 202 15.13 18.03 7.40
CA GLU A 202 16.05 16.93 7.71
C GLU A 202 16.23 15.92 6.58
N HIS A 203 15.62 16.13 5.40
CA HIS A 203 15.72 15.21 4.27
C HIS A 203 17.15 15.14 3.70
N VAL A 204 17.94 14.17 4.17
CA VAL A 204 19.38 14.04 3.92
C VAL A 204 19.72 13.93 2.43
N LEU A 205 18.96 13.15 1.65
CA LEU A 205 19.27 12.91 0.23
C LEU A 205 19.11 14.20 -0.60
N ALA A 206 18.00 14.91 -0.46
CA ALA A 206 17.77 16.22 -1.06
C ALA A 206 18.86 17.25 -0.68
N ALA A 207 19.27 17.32 0.60
CA ALA A 207 20.34 18.22 1.04
C ALA A 207 21.68 17.92 0.34
N ASN A 208 22.01 16.64 0.19
CA ASN A 208 23.20 16.19 -0.52
C ASN A 208 23.12 16.49 -2.02
N ALA A 209 21.99 16.19 -2.66
CA ALA A 209 21.76 16.45 -4.08
C ALA A 209 21.86 17.96 -4.40
N LYS A 210 21.21 18.81 -3.59
CA LYS A 210 21.33 20.27 -3.67
C LYS A 210 22.77 20.74 -3.58
N LYS A 211 23.55 20.23 -2.62
CA LYS A 211 24.97 20.60 -2.45
C LYS A 211 25.79 20.25 -3.70
N GLN A 212 25.55 19.08 -4.29
CA GLN A 212 26.25 18.64 -5.50
C GLN A 212 25.91 19.54 -6.69
N ILE A 213 24.62 19.86 -6.91
CA ILE A 213 24.19 20.75 -7.99
C ILE A 213 24.85 22.12 -7.87
N MET A 214 24.85 22.72 -6.68
CA MET A 214 25.47 24.05 -6.48
C MET A 214 26.98 24.03 -6.77
N GLN A 215 27.68 22.92 -6.48
CA GLN A 215 29.10 22.77 -6.83
C GLN A 215 29.32 22.70 -8.34
N VAL A 216 28.46 21.96 -9.05
CA VAL A 216 28.53 21.85 -10.52
C VAL A 216 28.29 23.21 -11.15
N MET A 217 27.21 23.91 -10.77
CA MET A 217 26.86 25.22 -11.34
C MET A 217 27.97 26.26 -11.13
N ASN A 218 28.54 26.34 -9.93
CA ASN A 218 29.65 27.27 -9.63
C ASN A 218 30.92 26.99 -10.46
N ASN A 219 31.14 25.74 -10.89
CA ASN A 219 32.28 25.38 -11.71
C ASN A 219 32.06 25.67 -13.20
N THR A 220 30.81 25.73 -13.66
CA THR A 220 30.45 26.00 -15.07
C THR A 220 30.43 27.50 -15.39
N ASP A 221 30.27 28.35 -14.36
CA ASP A 221 30.25 29.82 -14.47
C ASP A 221 31.67 30.47 -14.43
N MET A 222 32.75 29.68 -14.33
CA MET A 222 34.16 30.12 -14.35
C MET A 222 34.84 29.83 -15.69
#